data_AF-A0A2J4Z040-F1
#
_entry.id   AF-A0A2J4Z040-F1
#
_cell.length_a   1.000
_cell.length_b   1.000
_cell.length_c   1.000
_cell.angle_alpha   90.00
_cell.angle_beta   90.00
_cell.angle_gamma   90.00
#
_symmetry.space_group_name_H-M   'P 1'
#
loop_
_entity.id
_entity.type
_entity.pdbx_description
1 polymer ?
#
loop_
_entity_poly.entity_id
_entity_poly.type
_entity_poly.pdbx_seq_one_letter_code
_entity_poly.pdbx_strand_id
1 'polypeptide(L)'
;MLLVFAALLFKPAAAEEFSASFKGTDIQEFINTVSKNLNKTVIIDPSVRGTITVRSYDMLNEEQYYQFFLSVLDVYGFAVINMNNGVLKVVRSKDAKTAAVPVASDASPGIGDEVVTRVVPLTNVAARDLAPLLRQLNDNAGAGSVVHYEP
;
A
#
# COMPACT_ATOMS: atom_id res chain seq x y z
N MET A 1 2.77 48.15 -35.12
CA MET A 1 2.11 47.54 -33.95
C MET A 1 3.02 46.42 -33.48
N LEU A 2 3.73 46.65 -32.38
CA LEU A 2 4.87 45.84 -31.89
C LEU A 2 4.32 44.57 -31.21
N LEU A 3 4.60 43.38 -31.75
CA LEU A 3 4.24 42.10 -31.14
C LEU A 3 5.24 41.79 -30.01
N VAL A 4 4.76 41.89 -28.77
CA VAL A 4 5.49 41.51 -27.56
C VAL A 4 5.56 39.98 -27.49
N PHE A 5 6.77 39.45 -27.59
CA PHE A 5 7.08 38.04 -27.37
C PHE A 5 7.00 37.76 -25.86
N ALA A 6 5.93 37.11 -25.41
CA ALA A 6 5.81 36.64 -24.03
C ALA A 6 6.71 35.41 -23.86
N ALA A 7 7.88 35.59 -23.24
CA ALA A 7 8.73 34.49 -22.83
C ALA A 7 8.03 33.72 -21.69
N LEU A 8 7.57 32.52 -21.98
CA LEU A 8 7.19 31.53 -20.97
C LEU A 8 8.42 31.23 -20.11
N LEU A 9 8.43 31.77 -18.89
CA LEU A 9 9.38 31.38 -17.86
C LEU A 9 9.06 29.94 -17.42
N PHE A 10 9.67 28.97 -18.08
CA PHE A 10 9.75 27.60 -17.58
C PHE A 10 10.61 27.62 -16.31
N LYS A 11 9.98 27.56 -15.14
CA LYS A 11 10.70 27.30 -13.89
C LYS A 11 11.10 25.82 -13.89
N PRO A 12 12.39 25.46 -13.79
CA PRO A 12 12.75 24.08 -13.52
C PRO A 12 12.15 23.71 -12.15
N ALA A 13 11.33 22.66 -12.12
CA ALA A 13 10.93 22.06 -10.87
C ALA A 13 12.21 21.51 -10.22
N ALA A 14 12.68 22.18 -9.17
CA ALA A 14 13.77 21.65 -8.36
C ALA A 14 13.22 20.37 -7.71
N ALA A 15 13.76 19.22 -8.12
CA ALA A 15 13.46 17.96 -7.45
C ALA A 15 14.08 18.03 -6.06
N GLU A 16 13.25 17.89 -5.02
CA GLU A 16 13.76 17.78 -3.65
C GLU A 16 14.52 16.46 -3.49
N GLU A 17 15.76 16.57 -3.02
CA GLU A 17 16.66 15.45 -2.80
C GLU A 17 16.77 15.18 -1.30
N PHE A 18 16.53 13.93 -0.92
CA PHE A 18 16.45 13.46 0.46
C PHE A 18 17.61 12.53 0.78
N SER A 19 18.09 12.58 2.02
CA SER A 19 18.99 11.56 2.57
C SER A 19 18.44 11.03 3.89
N ALA A 20 18.73 9.76 4.20
CA ALA A 20 18.25 9.09 5.40
C ALA A 20 19.39 8.38 6.12
N SER A 21 19.65 8.74 7.38
CA SER A 21 20.57 8.00 8.24
C SER A 21 20.02 7.93 9.66
N PHE A 22 19.47 6.79 10.01
CA PHE A 22 18.90 6.49 11.32
C PHE A 22 19.74 5.39 11.98
N LYS A 23 20.10 5.57 13.25
CA LYS A 23 20.94 4.62 13.99
C LYS A 23 20.36 4.44 15.38
N GLY A 24 19.83 3.24 15.65
CA GLY A 24 19.20 2.94 16.92
C GLY A 24 17.97 3.81 17.20
N THR A 25 17.26 4.24 16.16
CA THR A 25 16.12 5.17 16.26
C THR A 25 14.83 4.40 16.52
N ASP A 26 13.91 4.94 17.32
CA ASP A 26 12.59 4.35 17.48
C ASP A 26 11.82 4.36 16.15
N ILE A 27 11.12 3.27 15.83
CA ILE A 27 10.42 3.15 14.55
C ILE A 27 9.31 4.21 14.39
N GLN A 28 8.66 4.64 15.46
CA GLN A 28 7.64 5.69 15.40
C GLN A 28 8.28 7.03 15.06
N GLU A 29 9.47 7.32 15.59
CA GLU A 29 10.22 8.52 15.25
C GLU A 29 10.68 8.52 13.79
N PHE A 30 11.14 7.36 13.29
CA PHE A 30 11.44 7.16 11.87
C PHE A 30 10.22 7.46 10.99
N ILE A 31 9.08 6.82 11.28
CA ILE A 31 7.82 7.02 10.53
C ILE A 31 7.42 8.50 10.55
N ASN A 32 7.44 9.15 11.71
CA ASN A 32 7.07 10.55 11.85
C ASN A 32 8.00 11.51 11.07
N THR A 33 9.29 11.21 11.02
CA THR A 33 10.27 12.03 10.31
C THR A 33 10.06 11.93 8.80
N VAL A 34 9.95 10.69 8.32
CA VAL A 34 9.78 10.40 6.90
C VAL A 34 8.42 10.90 6.40
N SER A 35 7.34 10.72 7.17
CA SER A 35 6.01 11.19 6.79
C SER A 35 5.93 12.71 6.71
N LYS A 36 6.64 13.43 7.60
CA LYS A 36 6.78 14.89 7.53
C LYS A 36 7.51 15.32 6.26
N ASN A 37 8.63 14.69 5.94
CA ASN A 37 9.40 15.00 4.72
C ASN A 37 8.57 14.74 3.45
N LEU A 38 7.76 13.67 3.44
CA LEU A 38 6.85 13.34 2.34
C LEU A 38 5.54 14.14 2.33
N ASN A 39 5.31 15.02 3.32
CA ASN A 39 4.04 15.73 3.51
C ASN A 39 2.80 14.79 3.53
N LYS A 40 2.93 13.62 4.15
CA LYS A 40 1.85 12.64 4.30
C LYS A 40 1.36 12.57 5.75
N THR A 41 0.04 12.60 5.92
CA THR A 41 -0.59 12.26 7.20
C THR A 41 -0.47 10.77 7.42
N VAL A 42 -0.04 10.36 8.62
CA VAL A 42 0.15 8.95 8.99
C VAL A 42 -0.59 8.60 10.27
N ILE A 43 -1.22 7.42 10.28
CA ILE A 43 -1.81 6.80 11.47
C ILE A 43 -0.96 5.57 11.79
N ILE A 44 -0.41 5.55 13.00
CA ILE A 44 0.47 4.48 13.48
C ILE A 44 -0.32 3.59 14.43
N ASP A 45 -0.39 2.29 14.14
CA ASP A 45 -1.00 1.33 15.05
C ASP A 45 -0.15 1.18 16.34
N PRO A 46 -0.75 1.09 17.54
CA PRO A 46 -0.02 1.04 18.80
C PRO A 46 0.89 -0.19 18.97
N SER A 47 0.69 -1.23 18.15
CA SER A 47 1.54 -2.42 18.11
C SER A 47 2.83 -2.23 17.29
N VAL A 48 2.97 -1.12 16.57
CA VAL A 48 4.18 -0.75 15.84
C VAL A 48 5.21 -0.19 16.82
N ARG A 49 6.17 -1.04 17.19
CA ARG A 49 7.23 -0.76 18.15
C ARG A 49 8.51 -1.45 17.73
N GLY A 50 9.65 -0.86 18.07
CA GLY A 50 10.96 -1.42 17.78
C GLY A 50 11.98 -0.34 17.47
N THR A 51 13.20 -0.77 17.23
CA THR A 51 14.33 0.10 16.93
C THR A 51 14.87 -0.22 15.55
N ILE A 52 15.12 0.82 14.75
CA ILE A 52 15.62 0.69 13.39
C ILE A 52 17.03 1.27 13.25
N THR A 53 17.78 0.71 12.32
CA THR A 53 19.03 1.28 11.82
C THR A 53 19.04 1.16 10.31
N VAL A 54 19.17 2.30 9.62
CA VAL A 54 19.22 2.37 8.16
C VAL A 54 20.06 3.56 7.73
N ARG A 55 20.80 3.41 6.63
CA ARG A 55 21.62 4.47 6.04
C ARG A 55 21.50 4.43 4.52
N SER A 56 21.17 5.58 3.93
CA SER A 56 21.35 5.84 2.50
C SER A 56 22.71 6.50 2.28
N TYR A 57 23.41 6.10 1.22
CA TYR A 57 24.62 6.76 0.74
C TYR A 57 24.34 7.76 -0.37
N ASP A 58 23.26 7.53 -1.13
CA ASP A 58 22.84 8.39 -2.22
C ASP A 58 21.72 9.34 -1.79
N MET A 59 21.63 10.45 -2.51
CA MET A 59 20.46 11.33 -2.47
C MET A 59 19.32 10.68 -3.25
N LEU A 60 18.13 10.66 -2.63
CA LEU A 60 16.93 10.03 -3.15
C LEU A 60 15.94 11.13 -3.53
N ASN A 61 15.32 11.04 -4.71
CA ASN A 61 14.16 11.88 -5.01
C ASN A 61 12.93 11.43 -4.18
N GLU A 62 11.83 12.19 -4.22
CA GLU A 62 10.62 11.89 -3.44
C GLU A 62 10.09 10.47 -3.65
N GLU A 63 10.02 9.98 -4.89
CA GLU A 63 9.53 8.63 -5.22
C GLU A 63 10.44 7.55 -4.65
N GLN A 64 11.76 7.71 -4.82
CA GLN A 64 12.77 6.81 -4.28
C GLN A 64 12.77 6.83 -2.74
N TYR A 65 12.57 8.00 -2.15
CA TYR A 65 12.50 8.17 -0.70
C TYR A 65 11.26 7.49 -0.12
N TYR A 66 10.11 7.59 -0.80
CA TYR A 66 8.92 6.84 -0.44
C TYR A 66 9.11 5.33 -0.60
N GLN A 67 9.75 4.88 -1.69
CA GLN A 67 10.01 3.45 -1.88
C GLN A 67 10.99 2.90 -0.83
N PHE A 68 11.99 3.71 -0.45
CA PHE A 68 12.89 3.40 0.65
C PHE A 68 12.13 3.27 1.98
N PHE A 69 11.20 4.19 2.27
CA PHE A 69 10.34 4.11 3.44
C PHE A 69 9.56 2.79 3.52
N LEU A 70 8.91 2.40 2.42
CA LEU A 70 8.16 1.14 2.34
C LEU A 70 9.09 -0.07 2.56
N SER A 71 10.25 -0.07 1.91
CA SER A 71 11.22 -1.17 2.01
C SER A 71 11.78 -1.35 3.42
N VAL A 72 12.06 -0.24 4.12
CA VAL A 72 12.47 -0.29 5.52
C VAL A 72 11.35 -0.91 6.36
N LEU A 73 10.11 -0.43 6.25
CA LEU A 73 9.02 -0.97 7.05
C LEU A 73 8.79 -2.47 6.81
N ASP A 74 8.89 -2.93 5.56
CA ASP A 74 8.71 -4.34 5.21
C ASP A 74 9.77 -5.24 5.87
N VAL A 75 11.05 -4.83 5.86
CA VAL A 75 12.15 -5.57 6.52
C VAL A 75 11.89 -5.75 8.02
N TYR A 76 11.27 -4.77 8.68
CA TYR A 76 10.94 -4.84 10.10
C TYR A 76 9.55 -5.47 10.38
N GLY A 77 8.86 -5.99 9.35
CA GLY A 77 7.58 -6.69 9.51
C GLY A 77 6.37 -5.78 9.65
N PHE A 78 6.45 -4.57 9.10
CA PHE A 78 5.37 -3.60 9.05
C PHE A 78 4.94 -3.33 7.60
N ALA A 79 3.70 -2.91 7.44
CA ALA A 79 3.11 -2.59 6.15
C ALA A 79 2.41 -1.23 6.22
N VAL A 80 2.40 -0.54 5.07
CA VAL A 80 1.70 0.72 4.89
C VAL A 80 0.47 0.48 4.02
N ILE A 81 -0.69 0.93 4.49
CA ILE A 81 -1.96 0.87 3.78
C ILE A 81 -2.35 2.29 3.38
N ASN A 82 -2.54 2.51 2.08
CA ASN A 82 -3.03 3.79 1.57
C ASN A 82 -4.55 3.87 1.77
N MET A 83 -5.00 4.85 2.54
CA MET A 83 -6.42 5.15 2.67
C MET A 83 -6.88 6.10 1.54
N ASN A 84 -8.18 6.08 1.26
CA ASN A 84 -8.84 6.77 0.15
C ASN A 84 -8.63 8.30 0.16
N ASN A 85 -8.31 8.86 1.32
CA ASN A 85 -8.10 10.28 1.58
C ASN A 85 -6.62 10.71 1.55
N GLY A 86 -5.72 9.84 1.09
CA GLY A 86 -4.28 10.12 1.05
C GLY A 86 -3.58 9.97 2.41
N VAL A 87 -4.28 9.45 3.43
CA VAL A 87 -3.68 9.10 4.72
C VAL A 87 -3.00 7.73 4.61
N LEU A 88 -1.82 7.61 5.19
CA LEU A 88 -1.10 6.35 5.32
C LEU A 88 -1.41 5.70 6.66
N LYS A 89 -1.71 4.40 6.68
CA LYS A 89 -1.86 3.63 7.92
C LYS A 89 -0.74 2.63 8.04
N VAL A 90 0.05 2.69 9.11
CA VAL A 90 1.14 1.75 9.39
C VAL A 90 0.67 0.71 10.40
N VAL A 91 0.77 -0.56 10.02
CA VAL A 91 0.35 -1.73 10.82
C VAL A 91 1.41 -2.82 10.75
N ARG A 92 1.30 -3.87 11.57
CA ARG A 92 2.11 -5.09 11.37
C ARG A 92 1.68 -5.79 10.10
N SER A 93 2.61 -6.36 9.34
CA SER A 93 2.32 -7.00 8.05
C SER A 93 1.30 -8.14 8.17
N LYS A 94 1.26 -8.85 9.30
CA LYS A 94 0.24 -9.87 9.57
C LYS A 94 -1.19 -9.31 9.65
N ASP A 95 -1.34 -8.09 10.15
CA ASP A 95 -2.63 -7.41 10.34
C ASP A 95 -3.05 -6.69 9.03
N ALA A 96 -2.10 -6.44 8.12
CA ALA A 96 -2.35 -5.85 6.80
C ALA A 96 -3.04 -6.83 5.84
N LYS A 97 -2.68 -8.12 5.87
CA LYS A 97 -3.29 -9.16 5.01
C LYS A 97 -4.81 -9.27 5.19
N THR A 98 -5.31 -8.95 6.39
CA THR A 98 -6.74 -8.92 6.71
C THR A 98 -7.42 -7.59 6.36
N ALA A 99 -6.67 -6.49 6.26
CA ALA A 99 -7.20 -5.14 6.05
C ALA A 99 -7.15 -4.67 4.59
N ALA A 100 -6.27 -5.26 3.78
CA ALA A 100 -5.95 -4.83 2.42
C ALA A 100 -6.18 -5.93 1.38
N VAL A 101 -7.28 -6.68 1.48
CA VAL A 101 -7.73 -7.48 0.33
C VAL A 101 -8.66 -6.58 -0.50
N PRO A 102 -8.18 -5.95 -1.59
CA PRO A 102 -9.06 -5.22 -2.48
C PRO A 102 -10.14 -6.15 -3.02
N VAL A 103 -11.36 -5.64 -3.08
CA VAL A 103 -12.50 -6.37 -3.62
C VAL A 103 -12.38 -6.30 -5.15
N ALA A 104 -12.02 -7.40 -5.80
CA ALA A 104 -11.91 -7.44 -7.25
C ALA A 104 -13.29 -7.25 -7.88
N SER A 105 -13.36 -6.32 -8.83
CA SER A 105 -14.53 -6.09 -9.68
C SER A 105 -14.22 -6.49 -11.12
N ASP A 106 -15.22 -6.54 -12.00
CA ASP A 106 -14.97 -6.86 -13.42
C ASP A 106 -14.11 -5.81 -14.12
N ALA A 107 -14.09 -4.58 -13.61
CA ALA A 107 -13.25 -3.48 -14.11
C ALA A 107 -11.82 -3.47 -13.53
N SER A 108 -11.57 -4.18 -12.42
CA SER A 108 -10.26 -4.27 -11.77
C SER A 108 -10.09 -5.68 -11.17
N PRO A 109 -9.66 -6.65 -11.98
CA PRO A 109 -9.59 -8.06 -11.58
C PRO A 109 -8.36 -8.41 -10.70
N GLY A 110 -7.47 -7.46 -10.41
CA GLY A 110 -6.14 -7.71 -9.83
C GLY A 110 -5.09 -8.03 -10.91
N ILE A 111 -3.80 -7.90 -10.58
CA ILE A 111 -2.69 -8.17 -11.53
C ILE A 111 -1.70 -9.18 -10.91
N GLY A 112 -1.43 -10.27 -11.62
CA GLY A 112 -0.41 -11.25 -11.23
C GLY A 112 -0.84 -12.10 -10.02
N ASP A 113 0.04 -12.17 -9.01
CA ASP A 113 -0.13 -12.99 -7.80
C ASP A 113 -0.90 -12.28 -6.66
N GLU A 114 -1.73 -11.29 -7.01
CA GLU A 114 -2.51 -10.52 -6.05
C GLU A 114 -3.67 -11.35 -5.48
N VAL A 115 -3.74 -11.44 -4.14
CA VAL A 115 -4.88 -12.05 -3.46
C VAL A 115 -6.02 -11.03 -3.42
N VAL A 116 -7.13 -11.35 -4.07
CA VAL A 116 -8.32 -10.49 -4.17
C VAL A 116 -9.58 -11.21 -3.67
N THR A 117 -10.56 -10.44 -3.19
CA THR A 117 -11.88 -10.99 -2.82
C THR A 117 -12.89 -10.61 -3.89
N ARG A 118 -13.58 -11.57 -4.50
CA ARG A 118 -14.62 -11.30 -5.51
C ARG A 118 -15.98 -11.75 -5.02
N VAL A 119 -16.97 -10.88 -5.17
CA VAL A 119 -18.39 -11.21 -4.94
C VAL A 119 -19.05 -11.40 -6.29
N VAL A 120 -19.59 -12.60 -6.55
CA VAL A 120 -20.29 -12.92 -7.79
C VAL A 120 -21.78 -13.09 -7.49
N PRO A 121 -22.67 -12.23 -8.02
CA PRO A 121 -24.11 -12.39 -7.83
C PRO A 121 -24.63 -13.57 -8.67
N LEU A 122 -25.44 -14.43 -8.06
CA LEU A 122 -26.09 -15.55 -8.74
C LEU A 122 -27.54 -15.19 -9.07
N THR A 123 -27.90 -15.27 -10.34
CA THR A 123 -29.23 -14.86 -10.82
C THR A 123 -30.20 -16.03 -11.01
N ASN A 124 -29.71 -17.27 -11.11
CA ASN A 124 -30.53 -18.43 -11.49
C ASN A 124 -30.46 -19.61 -10.52
N VAL A 125 -29.53 -19.62 -9.55
CA VAL A 125 -29.25 -20.77 -8.68
C VAL A 125 -28.94 -20.29 -7.26
N ALA A 126 -29.37 -21.05 -6.25
CA ALA A 126 -29.08 -20.73 -4.86
C ALA A 126 -27.60 -20.97 -4.52
N ALA A 127 -26.97 -20.03 -3.80
CA ALA A 127 -25.54 -20.09 -3.47
C ALA A 127 -25.15 -21.32 -2.65
N ARG A 128 -26.07 -21.82 -1.82
CA ARG A 128 -25.94 -23.03 -1.01
C ARG A 128 -25.72 -24.31 -1.83
N ASP A 129 -26.26 -24.39 -3.05
CA ASP A 129 -26.16 -25.58 -3.90
C ASP A 129 -24.81 -25.64 -4.62
N LEU A 130 -24.19 -24.47 -4.87
CA LEU A 130 -22.91 -24.35 -5.56
C LEU A 130 -21.70 -24.34 -4.61
N ALA A 131 -21.90 -23.99 -3.34
CA ALA A 131 -20.82 -23.88 -2.37
C ALA A 131 -19.96 -25.15 -2.21
N PRO A 132 -20.51 -26.39 -2.17
CA PRO A 132 -19.68 -27.60 -2.04
C PRO A 132 -18.80 -27.85 -3.26
N LEU A 133 -19.33 -27.60 -4.47
CA LEU A 133 -18.64 -27.81 -5.74
C LEU A 133 -17.51 -26.78 -5.92
N LEU A 134 -17.78 -25.52 -5.59
CA LEU A 134 -16.77 -24.45 -5.69
C LEU A 134 -15.64 -24.64 -4.68
N ARG A 135 -15.93 -25.16 -3.47
CA ARG A 135 -14.88 -25.55 -2.52
C ARG A 135 -14.03 -26.70 -3.04
N GLN A 136 -14.65 -27.75 -3.60
CA GLN A 136 -13.90 -28.89 -4.17
C GLN A 136 -13.00 -28.47 -5.35
N LEU A 137 -13.45 -27.53 -6.19
CA LEU A 137 -12.60 -26.98 -7.26
C LEU A 137 -11.45 -26.13 -6.70
N ASN A 138 -11.71 -25.33 -5.66
CA ASN A 138 -10.69 -24.51 -4.99
C ASN A 138 -9.63 -25.37 -4.27
N ASP A 139 -10.04 -26.44 -3.59
CA ASP A 139 -9.14 -27.34 -2.88
C ASP A 139 -8.20 -28.10 -3.84
N ASN A 140 -8.65 -28.39 -5.07
CA ASN A 140 -7.81 -28.94 -6.13
C ASN A 140 -6.83 -27.92 -6.74
N ALA A 141 -7.11 -26.62 -6.64
CA ALA A 141 -6.28 -25.54 -7.17
C ALA A 141 -5.24 -25.02 -6.17
N GLY A 142 -5.31 -25.43 -4.90
CA GLY A 142 -4.23 -25.27 -3.90
C GLY A 142 -4.10 -23.89 -3.23
N ALA A 143 -4.89 -22.87 -3.61
CA ALA A 143 -4.92 -21.58 -2.93
C ALA A 143 -6.23 -20.80 -3.15
N GLY A 144 -6.93 -20.46 -2.06
CA GLY A 144 -8.15 -19.61 -2.08
C GLY A 144 -9.16 -19.99 -0.98
N SER A 145 -10.15 -19.13 -0.71
CA SER A 145 -11.26 -19.41 0.24
C SER A 145 -12.59 -18.99 -0.37
N VAL A 146 -13.59 -19.88 -0.33
CA VAL A 146 -14.93 -19.65 -0.86
C VAL A 146 -15.96 -19.78 0.26
N VAL A 147 -16.70 -18.69 0.51
CA VAL A 147 -17.78 -18.61 1.50
C VAL A 147 -19.04 -18.13 0.80
N HIS A 148 -20.18 -18.78 1.09
CA HIS A 148 -21.47 -18.32 0.60
C HIS A 148 -22.05 -17.28 1.57
N TYR A 149 -22.79 -16.30 1.04
CA TYR A 149 -23.48 -15.29 1.82
C TYR A 149 -24.93 -15.23 1.37
N GLU A 150 -25.87 -15.28 2.33
CA GLU A 150 -27.29 -14.99 2.13
C GLU A 150 -27.65 -13.82 3.05
N PRO A 151 -28.26 -12.73 2.53
CA PRO A 151 -28.70 -11.60 3.34
C PRO A 151 -29.93 -11.91 4.21
#